data_AF-A0A7W7HP88-F1
#
_entry.id   AF-A0A7W7HP88-F1
#
_cell.length_a   1.000
_cell.length_b   1.000
_cell.length_c   1.000
_cell.angle_alpha   90.00
_cell.angle_beta   90.00
_cell.angle_gamma   90.00
#
_symmetry.space_group_name_H-M   'P 1'
#
loop_
_entity.id
_entity.type
_entity.pdbx_description
1 polymer ?
#
loop_
_entity_poly.entity_id
_entity_poly.type
_entity_poly.pdbx_seq_one_letter_code
_entity_poly.pdbx_strand_id
1 'polypeptide(L)'
;MARKYLAIASVLAAASAGAAVPGPAQADPGDRSVNVTVRNFSDERLSLVEFDVSEGEWLVRPPKGVNRNKTATFSAESTKDTGGTAATATYKTRFGKVEFYLSNPWTQSSDYICDVPDELRCDVEGAGDANEAKIAYVIHYS
;
A
#
# COMPACT_ATOMS: atom_id res chain seq x y z
N MET A 1 18.17 -27.67 -77.98
CA MET A 1 16.94 -27.31 -77.25
C MET A 1 17.20 -27.53 -75.76
N ALA A 2 17.50 -26.47 -75.02
CA ALA A 2 17.99 -26.52 -73.63
C ALA A 2 16.83 -26.30 -72.63
N ARG A 3 16.73 -27.20 -71.63
CA ARG A 3 15.68 -27.24 -70.60
C ARG A 3 15.83 -26.06 -69.64
N LYS A 4 14.74 -25.28 -69.50
CA LYS A 4 14.49 -24.34 -68.40
C LYS A 4 13.87 -25.10 -67.23
N TYR A 5 14.43 -25.02 -66.03
CA TYR A 5 13.68 -25.16 -64.79
C TYR A 5 14.34 -24.28 -63.72
N LEU A 6 13.67 -23.17 -63.40
CA LEU A 6 14.01 -22.26 -62.30
C LEU A 6 13.18 -22.74 -61.10
N ALA A 7 13.82 -23.22 -60.04
CA ALA A 7 13.16 -23.52 -58.78
C ALA A 7 13.40 -22.34 -57.83
N ILE A 8 12.33 -21.58 -57.51
CA ILE A 8 12.37 -20.55 -56.47
C ILE A 8 11.62 -21.12 -55.28
N ALA A 9 12.35 -21.41 -54.20
CA ALA A 9 11.81 -21.88 -52.94
C ALA A 9 11.25 -20.68 -52.15
N SER A 10 9.95 -20.71 -51.85
CA SER A 10 9.29 -19.76 -50.95
C SER A 10 9.38 -20.30 -49.53
N VAL A 11 10.19 -19.67 -48.66
CA VAL A 11 10.18 -19.96 -47.22
C VAL A 11 9.21 -18.99 -46.55
N LEU A 12 8.06 -19.52 -46.11
CA LEU A 12 7.12 -18.81 -45.24
C LEU A 12 7.72 -18.75 -43.82
N ALA A 13 8.04 -17.55 -43.36
CA ALA A 13 8.40 -17.30 -41.96
C ALA A 13 7.13 -17.27 -41.11
N ALA A 14 6.96 -18.23 -40.20
CA ALA A 14 5.90 -18.23 -39.21
C ALA A 14 6.31 -17.34 -38.03
N ALA A 15 5.66 -16.18 -37.88
CA ALA A 15 5.78 -15.35 -36.69
C ALA A 15 4.86 -15.92 -35.59
N SER A 16 5.45 -16.50 -34.55
CA SER A 16 4.74 -16.87 -33.33
C SER A 16 4.40 -15.60 -32.54
N ALA A 17 3.14 -15.20 -32.54
CA ALA A 17 2.61 -14.17 -31.65
C ALA A 17 2.61 -14.72 -30.22
N GLY A 18 3.52 -14.22 -29.37
CA GLY A 18 3.48 -14.47 -27.94
C GLY A 18 2.23 -13.83 -27.35
N ALA A 19 1.38 -14.63 -26.71
CA ALA A 19 0.25 -14.13 -25.95
C ALA A 19 0.78 -13.25 -24.80
N ALA A 20 0.42 -11.96 -24.81
CA ALA A 20 0.68 -11.07 -23.70
C ALA A 20 -0.10 -11.60 -22.48
N VAL A 21 0.63 -11.96 -21.42
CA VAL A 21 0.04 -12.28 -20.13
C VAL A 21 -0.65 -11.01 -19.63
N PRO A 22 -1.96 -11.01 -19.34
CA PRO A 22 -2.58 -9.85 -18.73
C PRO A 22 -1.88 -9.56 -17.41
N GLY A 23 -1.37 -8.35 -17.26
CA GLY A 23 -0.90 -7.85 -15.97
C GLY A 23 -2.03 -7.87 -14.94
N PRO A 24 -1.72 -7.81 -13.63
CA PRO A 24 -2.75 -7.69 -12.61
C PRO A 24 -3.64 -6.49 -12.97
N ALA A 25 -4.95 -6.71 -12.98
CA ALA A 25 -5.92 -5.64 -13.17
C ALA A 25 -5.72 -4.64 -12.03
N GLN A 26 -5.30 -3.42 -12.36
CA GLN A 26 -5.29 -2.31 -11.42
C GLN A 26 -6.75 -1.88 -11.27
N ALA A 27 -7.29 -1.92 -10.05
CA ALA A 27 -8.64 -1.42 -9.79
C ALA A 27 -8.72 0.05 -10.19
N ASP A 28 -9.90 0.49 -10.62
CA ASP A 28 -10.16 1.92 -10.83
C ASP A 28 -10.00 2.60 -9.47
N PRO A 29 -9.11 3.61 -9.32
CA PRO A 29 -8.89 4.24 -8.02
C PRO A 29 -10.21 4.83 -7.50
N GLY A 30 -10.70 4.30 -6.37
CA GLY A 30 -11.84 4.89 -5.69
C GLY A 30 -11.46 6.23 -5.06
N ASP A 31 -12.40 7.16 -4.95
CA ASP A 31 -12.11 8.56 -4.55
C ASP A 31 -11.56 8.72 -3.12
N ARG A 32 -11.57 7.67 -2.30
CA ARG A 32 -11.08 7.70 -0.92
C ARG A 32 -9.75 6.98 -0.82
N SER A 33 -8.74 7.67 -0.32
CA SER A 33 -7.41 7.13 -0.04
C SER A 33 -6.82 7.72 1.23
N VAL A 34 -5.84 7.02 1.80
CA VAL A 34 -5.09 7.46 2.98
C VAL A 34 -3.60 7.23 2.74
N ASN A 35 -2.83 8.30 2.88
CA ASN A 35 -1.37 8.25 2.88
C ASN A 35 -0.87 8.45 4.31
N VAL A 36 -0.21 7.42 4.83
CA VAL A 36 0.31 7.40 6.19
C VAL A 36 1.81 7.64 6.17
N THR A 37 2.26 8.52 7.07
CA THR A 37 3.67 8.69 7.41
C THR A 37 3.90 8.29 8.87
N VAL A 38 4.65 7.23 9.11
CA VAL A 38 5.08 6.87 10.48
C VAL A 38 6.42 7.53 10.76
N ARG A 39 6.47 8.38 11.78
CA ARG A 39 7.69 9.04 12.28
C ARG A 39 8.07 8.40 13.60
N ASN A 40 9.07 7.53 13.58
CA ASN A 40 9.53 6.85 14.78
C ASN A 40 10.67 7.64 15.43
N PHE A 41 10.36 8.50 16.40
CA PHE A 41 11.34 9.21 17.23
C PHE A 41 11.68 8.47 18.52
N SER A 42 11.18 7.24 18.70
CA SER A 42 11.64 6.38 19.78
C SER A 42 12.98 5.73 19.44
N ASP A 43 13.62 5.17 20.46
CA ASP A 43 14.82 4.33 20.31
C ASP A 43 14.48 2.88 19.90
N GLU A 44 13.20 2.55 19.75
CA GLU A 44 12.74 1.23 19.34
C GLU A 44 12.74 1.06 17.83
N ARG A 45 12.93 -0.18 17.38
CA ARG A 45 12.57 -0.57 16.01
C ARG A 45 11.15 -1.12 16.02
N LEU A 46 10.27 -0.55 15.21
CA LEU A 46 8.96 -1.13 14.92
C LEU A 46 9.16 -2.27 13.93
N SER A 47 8.77 -3.49 14.29
CA SER A 47 8.84 -4.66 13.39
C SER A 47 7.45 -5.13 13.03
N LEU A 48 7.12 -5.16 11.74
CA LEU A 48 5.77 -5.50 11.28
C LEU A 48 5.43 -6.94 11.69
N VAL A 49 4.23 -7.12 12.25
CA VAL A 49 3.68 -8.41 12.65
C VAL A 49 2.61 -8.83 11.66
N GLU A 50 1.64 -7.96 11.44
CA GLU A 50 0.46 -8.20 10.60
C GLU A 50 0.00 -6.90 9.97
N PHE A 51 -0.66 -7.01 8.84
CA PHE A 51 -1.37 -5.92 8.20
C PHE A 51 -2.59 -6.50 7.48
N ASP A 52 -3.70 -5.79 7.55
CA ASP A 52 -4.98 -6.22 7.00
C ASP A 52 -5.71 -5.03 6.39
N VAL A 53 -6.59 -5.29 5.43
CA VAL A 53 -7.45 -4.29 4.81
C VAL A 53 -8.90 -4.74 4.91
N SER A 54 -9.67 -4.00 5.69
CA SER A 54 -11.11 -4.26 5.88
C SER A 54 -11.97 -3.63 4.78
N GLU A 55 -11.51 -2.52 4.18
CA GLU A 55 -12.15 -1.87 3.04
C GLU A 55 -11.10 -1.25 2.13
N GLY A 56 -11.21 -1.48 0.82
CA GLY A 56 -10.23 -1.02 -0.16
C GLY A 56 -9.06 -2.00 -0.36
N GLU A 57 -7.92 -1.47 -0.78
CA GLU A 57 -6.67 -2.22 -0.95
C GLU A 57 -5.44 -1.40 -0.57
N TRP A 58 -4.31 -2.10 -0.34
CA TRP A 58 -3.02 -1.45 -0.09
C TRP A 58 -2.35 -1.03 -1.40
N LEU A 59 -2.22 0.29 -1.60
CA LEU A 59 -1.38 0.88 -2.65
C LEU A 59 0.11 0.66 -2.37
N VAL A 60 0.52 1.02 -1.16
CA VAL A 60 1.86 0.78 -0.64
C VAL A 60 1.73 0.06 0.68
N ARG A 61 2.19 -1.19 0.73
CA ARG A 61 2.10 -2.01 1.93
C ARG A 61 2.96 -1.44 3.07
N PRO A 62 2.53 -1.60 4.33
CA PRO A 62 3.37 -1.29 5.49
C PRO A 62 4.73 -1.98 5.38
N PRO A 63 5.85 -1.26 5.60
CA PRO A 63 7.17 -1.88 5.50
C PRO A 63 7.40 -2.85 6.66
N LYS A 64 8.23 -3.87 6.42
CA LYS A 64 8.61 -4.89 7.42
C LYS A 64 9.19 -4.33 8.72
N GLY A 65 9.64 -3.08 8.72
CA GLY A 65 9.90 -2.36 9.95
C GLY A 65 10.32 -0.92 9.73
N VAL A 66 10.20 -0.14 10.80
CA VAL A 66 10.58 1.27 10.88
C VAL A 66 11.70 1.38 11.91
N ASN A 67 12.90 1.72 11.44
CA ASN A 67 14.05 1.89 12.33
C ASN A 67 13.86 3.07 13.29
N ARG A 68 14.60 3.03 14.42
CA ARG A 68 14.72 4.17 15.34
C ARG A 68 15.11 5.44 14.59
N ASN A 69 14.51 6.56 14.96
CA ASN A 69 14.76 7.88 14.36
C ASN A 69 14.63 7.90 12.82
N LYS A 70 13.70 7.11 12.28
CA LYS A 70 13.41 7.04 10.83
C LYS A 70 11.93 7.16 10.55
N THR A 71 11.64 7.48 9.30
CA THR A 71 10.30 7.60 8.75
C THR A 71 10.00 6.45 7.80
N ALA A 72 8.75 6.03 7.77
CA ALA A 72 8.20 5.10 6.81
C ALA A 72 6.88 5.64 6.26
N THR A 73 6.52 5.20 5.05
CA THR A 73 5.23 5.51 4.45
C THR A 73 4.54 4.26 3.97
N PHE A 74 3.21 4.29 4.01
CA PHE A 74 2.33 3.30 3.43
C PHE A 74 0.99 3.95 3.11
N SER A 75 0.22 3.34 2.23
CA SER A 75 -1.03 3.92 1.76
C SER A 75 -2.02 2.85 1.32
N ALA A 76 -3.30 3.19 1.48
CA ALA A 76 -4.42 2.37 1.04
C ALA A 76 -5.42 3.25 0.29
N GLU A 77 -6.20 2.63 -0.59
CA GLU A 77 -7.25 3.30 -1.38
C GLU A 77 -8.51 2.44 -1.49
N SER A 78 -9.64 3.08 -1.76
CA SER A 78 -10.89 2.42 -2.09
C SER A 78 -10.76 1.75 -3.46
N THR A 79 -11.35 0.56 -3.61
CA THR A 79 -11.47 -0.12 -4.91
C THR A 79 -12.83 0.07 -5.57
N LYS A 80 -13.65 0.99 -5.02
CA LYS A 80 -15.02 1.25 -5.47
C LYS A 80 -15.23 2.76 -5.63
N ASP A 81 -15.95 3.14 -6.68
CA ASP A 81 -16.34 4.52 -6.98
C ASP A 81 -17.07 5.20 -5.81
N THR A 82 -17.83 4.43 -5.03
CA THR A 82 -18.57 4.91 -3.84
C THR A 82 -18.20 4.09 -2.60
N GLY A 83 -16.89 3.90 -2.38
CA GLY A 83 -16.34 3.15 -1.25
C GLY A 83 -15.42 3.99 -0.35
N GLY A 84 -15.14 3.45 0.83
CA GLY A 84 -14.14 3.96 1.76
C GLY A 84 -12.81 3.21 1.68
N THR A 85 -11.86 3.63 2.51
CA THR A 85 -10.63 2.89 2.79
C THR A 85 -10.54 2.62 4.28
N ALA A 86 -10.29 1.38 4.68
CA ALA A 86 -10.04 1.05 6.08
C ALA A 86 -9.04 -0.08 6.21
N ALA A 87 -7.98 0.13 6.97
CA ALA A 87 -6.87 -0.81 7.08
C ALA A 87 -6.16 -0.75 8.43
N THR A 88 -5.45 -1.82 8.78
CA THR A 88 -4.69 -1.93 10.03
C THR A 88 -3.27 -2.38 9.75
N ALA A 89 -2.29 -1.81 10.46
CA ALA A 89 -0.91 -2.27 10.47
C ALA A 89 -0.41 -2.39 11.91
N THR A 90 -0.05 -3.61 12.31
CA THR A 90 0.39 -3.91 13.67
C THR A 90 1.88 -4.24 13.67
N TYR A 91 2.62 -3.49 14.46
CA TYR A 91 4.04 -3.64 14.70
C TYR A 91 4.29 -4.16 16.11
N LYS A 92 5.49 -4.68 16.35
CA LYS A 92 5.99 -4.99 17.68
C LYS A 92 7.28 -4.25 17.99
N THR A 93 7.46 -3.92 19.26
CA THR A 93 8.69 -3.42 19.88
C THR A 93 9.11 -4.39 20.99
N ARG A 94 10.12 -4.04 21.79
CA ARG A 94 10.41 -4.80 23.02
C ARG A 94 9.37 -4.58 24.14
N PHE A 95 8.58 -3.51 24.05
CA PHE A 95 7.59 -3.11 25.06
C PHE A 95 6.20 -3.67 24.79
N GLY A 96 5.85 -3.90 23.53
CA GLY A 96 4.53 -4.43 23.18
C GLY A 96 4.19 -4.29 21.71
N LYS A 97 2.89 -4.39 21.42
CA LYS A 97 2.34 -4.14 20.10
C LYS A 97 2.09 -2.64 19.91
N VAL A 98 2.33 -2.16 18.70
CA VAL A 98 1.94 -0.83 18.24
C VAL A 98 0.98 -1.03 17.08
N GLU A 99 -0.25 -0.56 17.21
CA GLU A 99 -1.28 -0.74 16.20
C GLU A 99 -1.66 0.60 15.58
N PHE A 100 -1.62 0.63 14.24
CA PHE A 100 -2.11 1.75 13.45
C PHE A 100 -3.39 1.32 12.74
N TYR A 101 -4.50 1.96 13.08
CA TYR A 101 -5.77 1.80 12.37
C TYR A 101 -6.06 3.08 11.59
N LEU A 102 -6.45 2.94 10.33
CA LEU A 102 -6.85 4.06 9.48
C LEU A 102 -8.21 3.78 8.84
N SER A 103 -9.05 4.79 8.78
CA SER A 103 -10.36 4.75 8.13
C SER A 103 -10.66 6.09 7.48
N ASN A 104 -10.97 6.07 6.18
CA ASN A 104 -11.46 7.19 5.39
C ASN A 104 -12.70 6.73 4.60
N PRO A 105 -13.87 6.71 5.25
CA PRO A 105 -15.11 6.23 4.66
C PRO A 105 -15.72 7.25 3.69
N TRP A 106 -16.60 6.81 2.80
CA TRP A 106 -17.25 7.69 1.81
C TRP A 106 -18.19 8.76 2.44
N THR A 107 -18.95 8.38 3.47
CA THR A 107 -20.06 9.17 4.05
C THR A 107 -19.91 9.51 5.53
N GLN A 108 -18.95 8.91 6.23
CA GLN A 108 -18.73 9.11 7.66
C GLN A 108 -17.46 9.97 7.86
N SER A 109 -17.24 10.42 9.09
CA SER A 109 -15.96 11.03 9.45
C SER A 109 -14.85 9.99 9.42
N SER A 110 -13.67 10.44 9.03
CA SER A 110 -12.47 9.60 9.08
C SER A 110 -12.04 9.36 10.52
N ASP A 111 -11.40 8.22 10.75
CA ASP A 111 -10.88 7.82 12.06
C ASP A 111 -9.48 7.23 11.94
N TYR A 112 -8.60 7.63 12.85
CA TYR A 112 -7.18 7.30 12.82
C TYR A 112 -6.72 7.05 14.25
N ILE A 113 -6.47 5.79 14.55
CA ILE A 113 -6.12 5.35 15.90
C ILE A 113 -4.68 4.87 15.90
N CYS A 114 -3.96 5.27 16.94
CA CYS A 114 -2.62 4.80 17.24
C CYS A 114 -2.57 4.26 18.66
N ASP A 115 -2.57 2.93 18.78
CA ASP A 115 -2.46 2.25 20.06
C ASP A 115 -1.01 1.82 20.30
N VAL A 116 -0.48 2.14 21.47
CA VAL A 116 0.94 1.94 21.83
C VAL A 116 1.04 1.46 23.28
N PRO A 117 2.09 0.71 23.64
CA PRO A 117 2.32 0.33 25.03
C PRO A 117 2.71 1.57 25.87
N ASP A 118 2.52 1.50 27.18
CA ASP A 118 2.69 2.62 28.14
C ASP A 118 4.07 3.31 28.07
N GLU A 119 5.12 2.61 27.65
CA GLU A 119 6.46 3.18 27.50
C GLU A 119 6.61 4.10 26.27
N LEU A 120 5.64 4.08 25.37
CA LEU A 120 5.60 4.88 24.16
C LEU A 120 4.40 5.82 24.20
N ARG A 121 4.54 6.95 23.52
CA ARG A 121 3.44 7.86 23.23
C ARG A 121 3.25 7.94 21.73
N CYS A 122 2.00 8.03 21.30
CA CYS A 122 1.66 8.30 19.92
C CYS A 122 0.82 9.56 19.78
N ASP A 123 1.22 10.41 18.83
CA ASP A 123 0.44 11.56 18.39
C ASP A 123 0.00 11.33 16.94
N VAL A 124 -1.26 11.63 16.65
CA VAL A 124 -1.82 11.57 15.29
C VAL A 124 -1.91 12.99 14.74
N GLU A 125 -1.19 13.27 13.66
CA GLU A 125 -1.17 14.57 12.98
C GLU A 125 -1.81 14.46 11.58
N GLY A 126 -2.46 15.51 11.10
CA GLY A 126 -2.91 15.61 9.69
C GLY A 126 -4.40 15.90 9.50
N ALA A 127 -4.83 15.92 8.24
CA ALA A 127 -6.20 16.22 7.84
C ALA A 127 -6.92 14.93 7.41
N GLY A 128 -7.95 14.57 8.18
CA GLY A 128 -8.63 13.28 8.08
C GLY A 128 -9.75 13.19 7.04
N ASP A 129 -10.56 14.23 6.88
CA ASP A 129 -11.81 14.14 6.12
C ASP A 129 -11.68 14.50 4.62
N ALA A 130 -10.54 14.18 4.00
CA ALA A 130 -10.28 14.46 2.59
C ALA A 130 -10.51 13.23 1.71
N ASN A 131 -10.73 13.45 0.40
CA ASN A 131 -10.70 12.37 -0.59
C ASN A 131 -9.36 11.64 -0.55
N GLU A 132 -8.26 12.40 -0.52
CA GLU A 132 -6.90 11.91 -0.28
C GLU A 132 -6.44 12.39 1.10
N ALA A 133 -6.69 11.57 2.13
CA ALA A 133 -6.27 11.89 3.49
C ALA A 133 -4.75 11.72 3.65
N LYS A 134 -4.13 12.63 4.41
CA LYS A 134 -2.69 12.60 4.70
C LYS A 134 -2.51 12.73 6.20
N ILE A 135 -2.02 11.67 6.80
CA ILE A 135 -1.83 11.59 8.24
C ILE A 135 -0.40 11.18 8.60
N ALA A 136 0.02 11.53 9.81
CA ALA A 136 1.24 11.03 10.39
C ALA A 136 0.98 10.43 11.78
N TYR A 137 1.53 9.23 12.00
CA TYR A 137 1.66 8.65 13.33
C TYR A 137 3.05 8.97 13.84
N VAL A 138 3.13 9.78 14.88
CA VAL A 138 4.38 10.23 15.49
C VAL A 138 4.58 9.49 16.79
N ILE A 139 5.61 8.65 16.85
CA ILE A 139 5.91 7.83 18.02
C ILE A 139 7.09 8.43 18.77
N HIS A 140 6.87 8.62 20.07
CA HIS A 140 7.85 9.11 21.04
C HIS A 140 8.05 8.10 22.16
N TYR A 141 9.15 8.25 22.90
CA TYR A 141 9.24 7.69 24.24
C TYR A 141 8.34 8.52 25.18
N SER A 142 7.64 7.87 26.11
CA SER A 142 6.80 8.58 27.09
C SER A 142 7.62 9.31 28.17
#